data_AF-A0A7W7Q9G0-F1
#
_entry.id   AF-A0A7W7Q9G0-F1
#
_cell.length_a   1.000
_cell.length_b   1.000
_cell.length_c   1.000
_cell.angle_alpha   90.00
_cell.angle_beta   90.00
_cell.angle_gamma   90.00
#
_symmetry.space_group_name_H-M   'P 1'
#
loop_
_entity.id
_entity.type
_entity.pdbx_description
1 polymer ?
#
loop_
_entity_poly.entity_id
_entity_poly.type
_entity_poly.pdbx_seq_one_letter_code
_entity_poly.pdbx_strand_id
1 'polypeptide(L)'
;MEAFADTILPGVKRHPDDRAIAGVCDDPGAVEAGALELLNDPATGITAGLGPLAQALNGHAVAYAEEKGLTLDDDVPPFVALDYDDRVELIARLTSPGHPEKSGWVLLAMFTNMAFDSAAHLSTGEALENGHPGLIQMGFAKPDEDGLWRFPDYSYGQELAKRHPNTTESGSPA
;
A
#
# COMPACT_ATOMS: atom_id res chain seq x y z
N MET A 1 6.35 -1.28 -10.13
CA MET A 1 6.00 -0.98 -8.73
C MET A 1 4.67 -1.62 -8.34
N GLU A 2 3.63 -1.56 -9.17
CA GLU A 2 2.38 -2.31 -8.93
C GLU A 2 2.60 -3.81 -8.64
N ALA A 3 3.40 -4.52 -9.45
CA ALA A 3 3.72 -5.93 -9.20
C ALA A 3 4.40 -6.17 -7.84
N PHE A 4 5.23 -5.23 -7.37
CA PHE A 4 5.81 -5.31 -6.02
C PHE A 4 4.72 -5.14 -4.97
N ALA A 5 3.83 -4.15 -5.14
CA ALA A 5 2.72 -3.92 -4.23
C ALA A 5 1.78 -5.12 -4.13
N ASP A 6 1.41 -5.70 -5.27
CA ASP A 6 0.62 -6.94 -5.35
C ASP A 6 1.35 -8.15 -4.73
N THR A 7 2.67 -8.20 -4.80
CA THR A 7 3.40 -9.30 -4.14
C THR A 7 3.32 -9.20 -2.61
N ILE A 8 3.34 -7.99 -2.05
CA ILE A 8 3.25 -7.75 -0.60
C ILE A 8 1.82 -7.96 -0.09
N LEU A 9 0.83 -7.41 -0.79
CA LEU A 9 -0.58 -7.57 -0.45
C LEU A 9 -1.37 -7.88 -1.74
N PRO A 10 -1.51 -9.18 -2.08
CA PRO A 10 -2.09 -9.62 -3.33
C PRO A 10 -3.56 -9.25 -3.45
N GLY A 11 -3.99 -9.00 -4.68
CA GLY A 11 -5.37 -8.68 -4.99
C GLY A 11 -5.89 -9.35 -6.25
N VAL A 12 -7.20 -9.16 -6.45
CA VAL A 12 -7.89 -9.54 -7.68
C VAL A 12 -7.37 -8.73 -8.87
N LYS A 13 -7.27 -9.38 -10.04
CA LYS A 13 -6.88 -8.70 -11.28
C LYS A 13 -7.91 -7.65 -11.70
N ARG A 14 -7.43 -6.54 -12.24
CA ARG A 14 -8.25 -5.52 -12.93
C ARG A 14 -8.91 -6.07 -14.20
N HIS A 15 -8.18 -6.93 -14.93
CA HIS A 15 -8.63 -7.64 -16.12
C HIS A 15 -7.76 -8.90 -16.33
N PRO A 16 -8.20 -9.89 -17.13
CA PRO A 16 -7.49 -11.17 -17.28
C PRO A 16 -6.02 -11.04 -17.68
N ASP A 17 -5.72 -10.10 -18.58
CA ASP A 17 -4.39 -9.86 -19.14
C ASP A 17 -3.49 -8.98 -18.27
N ASP A 18 -3.90 -8.61 -17.06
CA ASP A 18 -3.07 -7.81 -16.15
C ASP A 18 -1.83 -8.63 -15.74
N ARG A 19 -0.65 -8.13 -16.09
CA ARG A 19 0.65 -8.75 -15.79
C ARG A 19 1.21 -8.28 -14.45
N ALA A 20 0.83 -7.08 -14.00
CA ALA A 20 1.30 -6.55 -12.74
C ALA A 20 0.65 -7.28 -11.57
N ILE A 21 -0.66 -7.50 -11.64
CA ILE A 21 -1.44 -8.20 -10.62
C ILE A 21 -1.46 -9.69 -10.94
N ALA A 22 -0.94 -10.53 -10.03
CA ALA A 22 -0.88 -11.97 -10.22
C ALA A 22 -2.27 -12.62 -10.19
N GLY A 23 -3.20 -12.07 -9.41
CA GLY A 23 -4.55 -12.63 -9.27
C GLY A 23 -4.60 -13.90 -8.44
N VAL A 24 -3.71 -14.02 -7.44
CA VAL A 24 -3.65 -15.19 -6.54
C VAL A 24 -4.69 -15.10 -5.41
N CYS A 25 -5.38 -13.96 -5.30
CA CYS A 25 -6.47 -13.71 -4.36
C CYS A 25 -7.69 -13.15 -5.09
N ASP A 26 -8.88 -13.51 -4.62
CA ASP A 26 -10.16 -12.99 -5.12
C ASP A 26 -10.60 -11.69 -4.41
N ASP A 27 -9.93 -11.36 -3.29
CA ASP A 27 -10.16 -10.15 -2.50
C ASP A 27 -9.38 -8.95 -3.06
N PRO A 28 -9.76 -7.71 -2.71
CA PRO A 28 -8.98 -6.52 -3.03
C PRO A 28 -7.57 -6.55 -2.43
N GLY A 29 -6.61 -5.99 -3.16
CA GLY A 29 -5.20 -5.91 -2.74
C GLY A 29 -4.67 -4.47 -2.71
N ALA A 30 -3.36 -4.34 -2.49
CA ALA A 30 -2.75 -3.01 -2.35
C ALA A 30 -2.78 -2.17 -3.64
N VAL A 31 -2.78 -2.81 -4.82
CA VAL A 31 -2.87 -2.07 -6.09
C VAL A 31 -4.24 -1.39 -6.22
N GLU A 32 -5.33 -2.10 -5.89
CA GLU A 32 -6.67 -1.52 -5.88
C GLU A 32 -6.83 -0.43 -4.80
N ALA A 33 -6.14 -0.57 -3.67
CA ALA A 33 -6.10 0.42 -2.59
C ALA A 33 -5.22 1.65 -2.87
N GLY A 34 -4.70 1.81 -4.09
CA GLY A 34 -3.95 2.99 -4.48
C GLY A 34 -2.49 3.01 -4.00
N ALA A 35 -1.83 1.85 -3.94
CA ALA A 35 -0.42 1.78 -3.53
C ALA A 35 0.51 2.60 -4.43
N LEU A 36 0.23 2.68 -5.73
CA LEU A 36 1.07 3.47 -6.63
C LEU A 36 0.89 4.97 -6.39
N GLU A 37 -0.34 5.40 -6.12
CA GLU A 37 -0.70 6.77 -5.77
C GLU A 37 0.02 7.19 -4.49
N LEU A 38 -0.07 6.38 -3.43
CA LEU A 38 0.64 6.64 -2.18
C LEU A 38 2.16 6.72 -2.39
N LEU A 39 2.76 5.78 -3.12
CA LEU A 39 4.20 5.82 -3.38
C LEU A 39 4.63 7.10 -4.10
N ASN A 40 3.78 7.62 -5.01
CA ASN A 40 4.05 8.86 -5.75
C ASN A 40 3.69 10.13 -4.97
N ASP A 41 3.09 10.03 -3.77
CA ASP A 41 2.78 11.19 -2.95
C ASP A 41 4.08 11.81 -2.40
N PRO A 42 4.35 13.12 -2.65
CA PRO A 42 5.53 13.80 -2.13
C PRO A 42 5.68 13.73 -0.60
N ALA A 43 4.59 13.62 0.15
CA ALA A 43 4.60 13.52 1.61
C ALA A 43 5.29 12.25 2.12
N THR A 44 5.40 11.21 1.28
CA THR A 44 6.16 10.00 1.63
C THR A 44 7.67 10.25 1.71
N GLY A 45 8.18 11.28 1.04
CA GLY A 45 9.61 11.61 0.97
C GLY A 45 10.45 10.63 0.14
N ILE A 46 9.86 9.64 -0.55
CA ILE A 46 10.59 8.60 -1.30
C ILE A 46 10.47 8.71 -2.82
N THR A 47 9.70 9.67 -3.33
CA THR A 47 9.35 9.80 -4.76
C THR A 47 10.58 9.83 -5.67
N ALA A 48 11.62 10.59 -5.30
CA ALA A 48 12.88 10.66 -6.06
C ALA A 48 13.66 9.32 -6.10
N GLY A 49 13.44 8.46 -5.11
CA GLY A 49 14.05 7.13 -5.02
C GLY A 49 13.30 6.04 -5.78
N LEU A 50 12.04 6.25 -6.18
CA LEU A 50 11.22 5.20 -6.80
C LEU A 50 11.78 4.69 -8.13
N GLY A 51 12.27 5.58 -8.99
CA GLY A 51 12.88 5.20 -10.27
C GLY A 51 14.10 4.28 -10.07
N PRO A 52 15.12 4.72 -9.29
CA PRO A 52 16.25 3.88 -8.93
C PRO A 52 15.86 2.57 -8.25
N LEU A 53 14.88 2.57 -7.34
CA LEU A 53 14.39 1.35 -6.68
C LEU A 53 13.73 0.39 -7.67
N ALA A 54 12.95 0.89 -8.63
CA ALA A 54 12.37 0.06 -9.69
C ALA A 54 13.45 -0.57 -10.59
N GLN A 55 14.51 0.18 -10.91
CA GLN A 55 15.66 -0.36 -11.65
C GLN A 55 16.39 -1.44 -10.85
N ALA A 56 16.66 -1.19 -9.57
CA ALA A 56 17.30 -2.16 -8.67
C ALA A 56 16.46 -3.44 -8.55
N LEU A 57 15.13 -3.31 -8.39
CA LEU A 57 14.22 -4.45 -8.30
C LEU A 57 14.27 -5.32 -9.55
N ASN A 58 14.26 -4.70 -10.73
CA ASN A 58 14.40 -5.43 -11.99
C ASN A 58 15.78 -6.08 -12.14
N GLY A 59 16.86 -5.44 -11.67
CA GLY A 59 18.19 -6.05 -11.64
C GLY A 59 18.24 -7.30 -10.77
N HIS A 60 17.62 -7.25 -9.58
CA HIS A 60 17.46 -8.41 -8.70
C HIS A 60 16.63 -9.53 -9.32
N ALA A 61 15.58 -9.19 -10.06
CA ALA A 61 14.75 -10.17 -10.77
C ALA A 61 15.52 -10.90 -11.89
N VAL A 62 16.35 -10.18 -12.65
CA VAL A 62 17.23 -10.80 -13.66
C VAL A 62 18.22 -11.77 -12.99
N ALA A 63 18.91 -11.33 -11.94
CA ALA A 63 19.87 -12.18 -11.22
C ALA A 63 19.19 -13.43 -10.60
N TYR A 64 17.99 -13.26 -10.04
CA TYR A 64 17.19 -14.36 -9.52
C TYR A 64 16.80 -15.36 -10.62
N ALA A 65 16.35 -14.87 -11.78
CA ALA A 65 15.98 -15.71 -12.91
C ALA A 65 17.19 -16.50 -13.44
N GLU A 66 18.35 -15.87 -13.55
CA GLU A 66 19.60 -16.53 -13.92
C GLU A 66 19.99 -17.63 -12.92
N GLU A 67 19.90 -17.37 -11.61
CA GLU A 67 20.18 -18.35 -10.56
C GLU A 67 19.24 -19.57 -10.65
N LYS A 68 17.96 -19.33 -10.94
CA LYS A 68 16.91 -20.37 -11.00
C LYS A 68 16.80 -21.05 -12.36
N GLY A 69 17.50 -20.55 -13.39
CA GLY A 69 17.39 -21.02 -14.77
C GLY A 69 16.04 -20.69 -15.42
N LEU A 70 15.40 -19.58 -15.00
CA LEU A 70 14.13 -19.09 -15.55
C LEU A 70 14.39 -18.25 -16.80
N THR A 71 13.52 -18.38 -17.80
CA THR A 71 13.49 -17.48 -18.96
C THR A 71 12.44 -16.41 -18.72
N LEU A 72 12.86 -15.14 -18.70
CA LEU A 72 11.94 -14.01 -18.52
C LEU A 72 11.31 -13.61 -19.86
N ASP A 73 10.09 -13.09 -19.76
CA ASP A 73 9.38 -12.43 -20.85
C ASP A 73 9.93 -11.02 -21.05
N ASP A 74 10.55 -10.78 -22.20
CA ASP A 74 11.23 -9.51 -22.52
C ASP A 74 10.25 -8.36 -22.86
N ASP A 75 8.96 -8.66 -23.03
CA ASP A 75 7.93 -7.64 -23.33
C ASP A 75 7.48 -6.87 -22.07
N VAL A 76 7.88 -7.32 -20.88
CA VAL A 76 7.54 -6.70 -19.58
C VAL A 76 8.79 -6.50 -18.71
N PRO A 77 8.74 -5.60 -17.71
CA PRO A 77 9.87 -5.45 -16.79
C PRO A 77 10.22 -6.79 -16.09
N PRO A 78 11.52 -7.08 -15.84
CA PRO A 78 11.95 -8.37 -15.29
C PRO A 78 11.21 -8.85 -14.04
N PHE A 79 10.92 -7.96 -13.09
CA PHE A 79 10.17 -8.35 -11.89
C PHE A 79 8.70 -8.70 -12.19
N VAL A 80 8.11 -8.08 -13.21
CA VAL A 80 6.75 -8.38 -13.69
C VAL A 80 6.73 -9.71 -14.45
N ALA A 81 7.82 -10.08 -15.11
CA ALA A 81 7.93 -11.36 -15.83
C ALA A 81 7.99 -12.58 -14.90
N LEU A 82 8.35 -12.41 -13.62
CA LEU A 82 8.33 -13.49 -12.64
C LEU A 82 6.90 -13.90 -12.29
N ASP A 83 6.70 -15.20 -12.08
CA ASP A 83 5.47 -15.74 -11.47
C ASP A 83 5.39 -15.34 -9.98
N TYR A 84 4.18 -15.38 -9.41
CA TYR A 84 3.94 -14.89 -8.05
C TYR A 84 4.85 -15.52 -6.99
N ASP A 85 5.02 -16.84 -7.02
CA ASP A 85 5.85 -17.55 -6.03
C ASP A 85 7.32 -17.12 -6.10
N ASP A 86 7.82 -16.85 -7.31
CA ASP A 86 9.18 -16.34 -7.53
C ASP A 86 9.32 -14.88 -7.05
N ARG A 87 8.29 -14.05 -7.27
CA ARG A 87 8.26 -12.68 -6.71
C ARG A 87 8.30 -12.73 -5.19
N VAL A 88 7.53 -13.62 -4.55
CA VAL A 88 7.50 -13.81 -3.10
C VAL A 88 8.86 -14.25 -2.58
N GLU A 89 9.49 -15.26 -3.20
CA GLU A 89 10.82 -15.73 -2.79
C GLU A 89 11.86 -14.61 -2.92
N LEU A 90 11.84 -13.86 -4.03
CA LEU A 90 12.75 -12.75 -4.24
C LEU A 90 12.56 -11.65 -3.18
N ILE A 91 11.33 -11.22 -2.91
CA ILE A 91 11.05 -10.22 -1.88
C ILE A 91 11.48 -10.72 -0.50
N ALA A 92 11.26 -12.00 -0.18
CA ALA A 92 11.69 -12.58 1.08
C ALA A 92 13.23 -12.50 1.24
N ARG A 93 13.99 -12.73 0.17
CA ARG A 93 15.45 -12.55 0.16
C ARG A 93 15.85 -11.09 0.37
N LEU A 94 15.23 -10.17 -0.37
CA LEU A 94 15.51 -8.73 -0.31
C LEU A 94 15.19 -8.10 1.06
N THR A 95 14.19 -8.64 1.76
CA THR A 95 13.76 -8.18 3.09
C THR A 95 14.40 -8.98 4.24
N SER A 96 15.21 -9.99 3.93
CA SER A 96 15.84 -10.86 4.93
C SER A 96 16.86 -10.10 5.81
N PRO A 97 17.02 -10.49 7.09
CA PRO A 97 18.07 -9.94 7.95
C PRO A 97 19.46 -10.11 7.33
N GLY A 98 20.24 -9.02 7.29
CA GLY A 98 21.60 -9.01 6.74
C GLY A 98 21.68 -8.61 5.26
N HIS A 99 20.56 -8.53 4.54
CA HIS A 99 20.56 -7.99 3.18
C HIS A 99 20.94 -6.49 3.21
N PRO A 100 21.92 -6.03 2.40
CA PRO A 100 22.44 -4.67 2.48
C PRO A 100 21.39 -3.59 2.18
N GLU A 101 20.39 -3.92 1.36
CA GLU A 101 19.34 -3.00 0.94
C GLU A 101 18.01 -3.20 1.69
N LYS A 102 18.00 -4.09 2.70
CA LYS A 102 16.77 -4.49 3.42
C LYS A 102 15.87 -3.32 3.79
N SER A 103 16.46 -2.27 4.37
CA SER A 103 15.69 -1.12 4.88
C SER A 103 14.87 -0.43 3.79
N GLY A 104 15.37 -0.36 2.55
CA GLY A 104 14.63 0.21 1.42
C GLY A 104 13.45 -0.66 1.01
N TRP A 105 13.65 -1.97 0.93
CA TRP A 105 12.61 -2.92 0.56
C TRP A 105 11.50 -3.03 1.61
N VAL A 106 11.88 -3.02 2.90
CA VAL A 106 10.92 -2.98 4.01
C VAL A 106 10.12 -1.68 3.99
N LEU A 107 10.75 -0.53 3.73
CA LEU A 107 10.06 0.75 3.62
C LEU A 107 9.00 0.74 2.49
N LEU A 108 9.35 0.20 1.31
CA LEU A 108 8.39 0.06 0.20
C LEU A 108 7.22 -0.88 0.56
N ALA A 109 7.52 -2.00 1.23
CA ALA A 109 6.49 -2.92 1.71
C ALA A 109 5.57 -2.26 2.75
N MET A 110 6.11 -1.42 3.62
CA MET A 110 5.32 -0.64 4.57
C MET A 110 4.35 0.32 3.86
N PHE A 111 4.81 1.10 2.88
CA PHE A 111 3.90 1.98 2.11
C PHE A 111 2.82 1.20 1.36
N THR A 112 3.15 0.01 0.86
CA THR A 112 2.17 -0.87 0.24
C THR A 112 1.05 -1.26 1.22
N ASN A 113 1.41 -1.66 2.45
CA ASN A 113 0.42 -1.95 3.49
C ASN A 113 -0.37 -0.70 3.87
N MET A 114 0.29 0.45 4.01
CA MET A 114 -0.34 1.73 4.35
C MET A 114 -1.39 2.20 3.34
N ALA A 115 -1.20 1.86 2.06
CA ALA A 115 -2.23 2.13 1.06
C ALA A 115 -3.54 1.40 1.43
N PHE A 116 -3.45 0.15 1.85
CA PHE A 116 -4.62 -0.66 2.21
C PHE A 116 -5.16 -0.38 3.62
N ASP A 117 -4.31 -0.37 4.63
CA ASP A 117 -4.70 -0.39 6.05
C ASP A 117 -5.04 0.98 6.65
N SER A 118 -4.66 2.05 5.97
CA SER A 118 -4.83 3.42 6.49
C SER A 118 -5.19 4.41 5.41
N ALA A 119 -5.06 4.05 4.12
CA ALA A 119 -5.26 4.94 2.99
C ALA A 119 -4.50 6.26 3.20
N ALA A 120 -3.23 6.20 3.61
CA ALA A 120 -2.48 7.34 4.15
C ALA A 120 -2.33 8.55 3.20
N HIS A 121 -2.67 8.39 1.92
CA HIS A 121 -2.68 9.42 0.89
C HIS A 121 -4.05 10.10 0.70
N LEU A 122 -5.08 9.68 1.45
CA LEU A 122 -6.46 10.12 1.31
C LEU A 122 -7.02 10.67 2.63
N SER A 123 -8.00 11.57 2.51
CA SER A 123 -8.88 11.89 3.63
C SER A 123 -9.71 10.66 3.99
N THR A 124 -9.74 10.25 5.26
CA THR A 124 -10.47 9.03 5.68
C THR A 124 -11.96 9.08 5.32
N GLY A 125 -12.60 10.25 5.43
CA GLY A 125 -14.00 10.42 5.04
C GLY A 125 -14.22 10.18 3.55
N GLU A 126 -13.41 10.83 2.70
CA GLU A 126 -13.46 10.69 1.25
C GLU A 126 -13.13 9.25 0.81
N ALA A 127 -12.13 8.62 1.43
CA ALA A 127 -11.76 7.25 1.15
C ALA A 127 -12.95 6.30 1.41
N LEU A 128 -13.67 6.47 2.52
CA LEU A 128 -14.85 5.65 2.81
C LEU A 128 -16.05 5.95 1.91
N GLU A 129 -16.28 7.22 1.58
CA GLU A 129 -17.34 7.63 0.64
C GLU A 129 -17.11 7.02 -0.74
N ASN A 130 -15.87 7.01 -1.21
CA ASN A 130 -15.46 6.42 -2.49
C ASN A 130 -15.29 4.89 -2.46
N GLY A 131 -15.50 4.26 -1.30
CA GLY A 131 -15.48 2.82 -1.17
C GLY A 131 -14.08 2.19 -1.12
N HIS A 132 -13.13 2.85 -0.45
CA HIS A 132 -11.75 2.37 -0.34
C HIS A 132 -11.69 0.92 0.19
N PRO A 133 -11.10 -0.02 -0.56
CA PRO A 133 -11.27 -1.46 -0.33
C PRO A 133 -10.76 -1.90 1.04
N GLY A 134 -9.56 -1.46 1.42
CA GLY A 134 -8.98 -1.89 2.69
C GLY A 134 -9.69 -1.32 3.92
N LEU A 135 -10.17 -0.07 3.86
CA LEU A 135 -10.88 0.55 4.99
C LEU A 135 -12.24 -0.12 5.20
N ILE A 136 -12.96 -0.44 4.11
CA ILE A 136 -14.20 -1.20 4.16
C ILE A 136 -13.95 -2.60 4.73
N GLN A 137 -12.92 -3.29 4.26
CA GLN A 137 -12.66 -4.68 4.65
C GLN A 137 -12.27 -4.81 6.12
N MET A 138 -11.54 -3.83 6.67
CA MET A 138 -11.25 -3.78 8.12
C MET A 138 -12.45 -3.32 8.96
N GLY A 139 -13.54 -2.86 8.33
CA GLY A 139 -14.75 -2.43 9.02
C GLY A 139 -14.62 -1.06 9.68
N PHE A 140 -13.91 -0.12 9.05
CA PHE A 140 -13.89 1.27 9.52
C PHE A 140 -15.32 1.81 9.62
N ALA A 141 -15.64 2.45 10.74
CA ALA A 141 -16.93 3.11 10.92
C ALA A 141 -17.09 4.22 9.89
N LYS A 142 -18.35 4.56 9.59
CA LYS A 142 -18.66 5.76 8.82
C LYS A 142 -18.93 6.92 9.80
N PRO A 143 -18.68 8.17 9.40
CA PRO A 143 -19.22 9.30 10.16
C PRO A 143 -20.76 9.22 10.19
N ASP A 144 -21.35 9.83 11.23
CA ASP A 144 -22.79 10.04 11.30
C ASP A 144 -23.27 10.97 10.16
N GLU A 145 -24.59 11.14 9.99
CA GLU A 145 -25.18 11.97 8.92
C GLU A 145 -24.69 13.43 8.92
N ASP A 146 -24.19 13.93 10.06
CA ASP A 146 -23.63 15.28 10.20
C ASP A 146 -22.11 15.34 9.95
N GLY A 147 -21.50 14.24 9.49
CA GLY A 147 -20.08 14.15 9.17
C GLY A 147 -19.18 13.93 10.39
N LEU A 148 -19.74 13.81 11.59
CA LEU A 148 -18.97 13.64 12.82
C LEU A 148 -18.80 12.16 13.18
N TRP A 149 -17.60 11.84 13.67
CA TRP A 149 -17.22 10.49 14.05
C TRP A 149 -17.59 10.25 15.51
N ARG A 150 -18.57 9.39 15.73
CA ARG A 150 -19.05 9.06 17.07
C ARG A 150 -19.08 7.55 17.28
N PHE A 151 -18.75 7.15 18.50
CA PHE A 151 -18.71 5.75 18.92
C PHE A 151 -19.47 5.61 20.24
N PRO A 152 -20.81 5.72 20.24
CA PRO A 152 -21.59 5.80 21.48
C PRO A 152 -21.35 4.58 22.39
N ASP A 153 -21.22 3.39 21.80
CA ASP A 153 -21.01 2.12 22.52
C ASP A 153 -19.61 1.97 23.12
N TYR A 154 -18.62 2.70 22.60
CA TYR A 154 -17.22 2.66 23.04
C TYR A 154 -16.73 4.00 23.58
N SER A 155 -17.65 4.94 23.81
CA SER A 155 -17.36 6.21 24.45
C SER A 155 -17.51 6.07 25.96
N TYR A 156 -16.79 6.90 26.71
CA TYR A 156 -16.98 6.98 28.16
C TYR A 156 -18.34 7.57 28.57
N GLY A 157 -19.20 7.97 27.62
CA GLY A 157 -20.46 8.68 27.89
C GLY A 157 -20.26 10.02 28.59
N GLN A 158 -19.05 10.56 28.55
CA GLN A 158 -18.66 11.81 29.23
C GLN A 158 -18.09 12.81 28.24
N GLU A 159 -18.28 14.10 28.54
CA GLU A 159 -17.63 15.19 27.83
C GLU A 159 -16.11 15.03 27.96
N LEU A 160 -15.42 14.73 26.84
CA LEU A 160 -13.98 14.44 26.84
C LEU A 160 -13.13 15.66 27.25
N ALA A 161 -13.54 16.86 26.81
CA ALA A 161 -12.94 18.13 27.22
C ALA A 161 -13.84 19.31 26.83
N LYS A 162 -13.85 20.36 27.67
CA LYS A 162 -14.40 21.67 27.29
C LYS A 162 -13.48 22.32 26.27
N ARG A 163 -14.05 22.84 25.17
CA ARG A 163 -13.32 23.58 24.16
C ARG A 163 -12.56 24.75 24.80
N HIS A 164 -11.25 24.85 24.53
CA HIS A 164 -10.45 25.93 25.06
C HIS A 164 -10.88 27.27 24.42
N PRO A 165 -10.90 28.40 25.15
CA PRO A 165 -11.31 29.70 24.61
C PRO A 165 -10.50 30.13 23.37
N ASN A 166 -9.27 29.63 23.24
CA ASN A 166 -8.37 29.90 22.12
C ASN A 166 -8.33 28.74 21.11
N THR A 167 -9.48 28.15 20.79
CA THR A 167 -9.61 27.12 19.75
C THR A 167 -10.49 27.66 18.62
N THR A 168 -9.99 27.65 17.38
CA THR A 168 -10.72 28.06 16.17
C THR A 168 -11.95 27.19 15.94
N GLU A 169 -12.90 27.65 15.11
CA GLU A 169 -14.10 26.86 14.74
C GLU A 169 -13.77 25.48 14.16
N SER A 170 -12.63 25.36 13.48
CA SER A 170 -12.13 24.08 12.95
C SER A 170 -11.46 23.18 13.99
N GLY A 171 -11.31 23.61 15.25
CA GLY A 171 -10.66 22.83 16.29
C GLY A 171 -9.14 23.04 16.44
N SER A 172 -8.55 24.00 15.70
CA SER A 172 -7.12 24.30 15.78
C SER A 172 -6.80 25.29 16.91
N PRO A 173 -5.58 25.28 17.48
CA PRO A 173 -5.14 26.38 18.35
C PRO A 173 -5.18 27.72 17.59
N ALA A 174 -5.78 28.74 18.21
CA ALA A 174 -5.87 30.11 17.68
C ALA A 174 -4.65 30.96 18.06
#